data_AF-A0A821B7L3-F1
#
_entry.id   AF-A0A821B7L3-F1
#
_cell.length_a   1.000
_cell.length_b   1.000
_cell.length_c   1.000
_cell.angle_alpha   90.00
_cell.angle_beta   90.00
_cell.angle_gamma   90.00
#
_symmetry.space_group_name_H-M   'P 1'
#
loop_
_entity.id
_entity.type
_entity.pdbx_description
1 polymer ?
#
loop_
_entity_poly.entity_id
_entity_poly.type
_entity_poly.pdbx_seq_one_letter_code
_entity_poly.pdbx_strand_id
1 'polypeptide(L)'
;MNIIRENFQKLTKEEQLSVDEQIIPFKGKSIMKQHMPNKPNRWGYKMLVLAGGKTGICYDFILYTGKGESPQYGFCTDIVLDLCETVSRLMNHKIYFDNYFTTIRLQVELK
;
A
#
# COMPACT_ATOMS: atom_id res chain seq x y z
N MET A 1 2.48 -0.65 15.64
CA MET A 1 2.23 -1.00 14.22
C MET A 1 3.40 -1.76 13.63
N ASN A 2 4.65 -1.38 13.89
CA ASN A 2 5.84 -2.01 13.29
C ASN A 2 5.92 -3.53 13.51
N ILE A 3 5.75 -4.02 14.75
CA ILE A 3 5.74 -5.47 15.04
C ILE A 3 4.67 -6.22 14.23
N ILE A 4 3.51 -5.60 14.01
CA ILE A 4 2.44 -6.19 13.20
C ILE A 4 2.91 -6.27 11.75
N ARG A 5 3.32 -5.13 11.17
CA ARG A 5 3.83 -5.03 9.79
C ARG A 5 4.96 -6.05 9.51
N GLU A 6 5.94 -6.12 10.41
CA GLU A 6 7.07 -7.06 10.34
C GLU A 6 6.61 -8.53 10.29
N ASN A 7 5.51 -8.89 10.95
CA ASN A 7 4.99 -10.25 10.89
C ASN A 7 4.33 -10.59 9.55
N PHE A 8 3.63 -9.63 8.93
CA PHE A 8 3.08 -9.81 7.57
C PHE A 8 4.20 -9.95 6.53
N GLN A 9 5.27 -9.16 6.67
CA GLN A 9 6.41 -9.16 5.74
C GLN A 9 7.19 -10.48 5.72
N LYS A 10 7.09 -11.32 6.77
CA LYS A 10 7.72 -12.65 6.85
C LYS A 10 7.07 -13.69 5.94
N LEU A 11 5.86 -13.44 5.46
CA LEU A 11 5.15 -14.38 4.59
C LEU A 11 5.80 -14.42 3.20
N THR A 12 5.90 -15.63 2.64
CA THR A 12 6.35 -15.81 1.25
C THR A 12 5.34 -15.17 0.30
N LYS A 13 5.85 -14.26 -0.54
CA LYS A 13 5.04 -13.50 -1.49
C LYS A 13 4.66 -14.35 -2.70
N GLU A 14 3.44 -14.13 -3.20
CA GLU A 14 2.98 -14.68 -4.47
C GLU A 14 3.64 -13.99 -5.66
N GLU A 15 3.73 -14.69 -6.80
CA GLU A 15 4.23 -14.10 -8.05
C GLU A 15 3.41 -12.87 -8.50
N GLN A 16 2.09 -12.89 -8.29
CA GLN A 16 1.21 -11.76 -8.62
C GLN A 16 0.90 -10.99 -7.34
N LEU A 17 1.19 -9.68 -7.34
CA LEU A 17 1.01 -8.81 -6.19
C LEU A 17 0.22 -7.57 -6.58
N SER A 18 -0.63 -7.05 -5.70
CA SER A 18 -1.44 -5.87 -5.94
C SER A 18 -1.19 -4.82 -4.86
N VAL A 19 -1.03 -3.57 -5.27
CA VAL A 19 -1.03 -2.41 -4.37
C VAL A 19 -2.32 -1.62 -4.55
N ASP A 20 -3.07 -1.43 -3.46
CA ASP A 20 -4.36 -0.72 -3.45
C ASP A 20 -4.64 -0.15 -2.05
N GLU A 21 -5.70 0.64 -1.92
CA GLU A 21 -6.12 1.30 -0.70
C GLU A 21 -7.30 0.59 -0.03
N GLN A 22 -7.16 0.35 1.26
CA GLN A 22 -8.18 -0.19 2.14
C GLN A 22 -8.65 0.87 3.14
N ILE A 23 -9.94 0.86 3.46
CA ILE A 23 -10.52 1.66 4.54
C ILE A 23 -10.93 0.76 5.69
N ILE A 24 -10.39 1.05 6.89
CA ILE A 24 -10.86 0.47 8.15
C ILE A 24 -11.97 1.37 8.70
N PRO A 25 -13.23 0.90 8.76
CA PRO A 25 -14.36 1.74 9.17
C PRO A 25 -14.17 2.34 10.55
N PHE A 26 -14.29 3.65 10.67
CA PHE A 26 -14.21 4.36 11.95
C PHE A 26 -14.99 5.68 11.89
N LYS A 27 -15.95 5.85 12.81
CA LYS A 27 -16.84 7.03 12.85
C LYS A 27 -16.48 8.07 13.93
N GLY A 28 -15.55 7.74 14.83
CA GLY A 28 -15.13 8.64 15.91
C GLY A 28 -14.36 9.88 15.43
N LYS A 29 -14.00 10.75 16.38
CA LYS A 29 -13.10 11.89 16.11
C LYS A 29 -11.66 11.40 16.08
N SER A 30 -10.97 11.61 14.97
CA SER A 30 -9.54 11.33 14.82
C SER A 30 -8.99 12.18 13.69
N ILE A 31 -7.77 12.68 13.85
CA ILE A 31 -7.06 13.47 12.84
C ILE A 31 -6.64 12.63 11.63
N MET A 32 -6.46 11.31 11.81
CA MET A 32 -6.04 10.39 10.74
C MET A 32 -7.23 9.88 9.92
N LYS A 33 -8.46 10.16 10.35
CA LYS A 33 -9.68 9.71 9.67
C LYS A 33 -9.77 10.36 8.29
N GLN A 34 -9.93 9.52 7.27
CA GLN A 34 -10.12 9.94 5.89
C GLN A 34 -11.56 9.77 5.45
N HIS A 35 -11.96 10.59 4.48
CA HIS A 35 -13.22 10.47 3.76
C HIS A 35 -12.95 9.96 2.34
N MET A 36 -13.46 8.77 2.00
CA MET A 36 -13.40 8.18 0.66
C MET A 36 -14.83 7.93 0.14
N PRO A 37 -15.41 8.87 -0.63
CA PRO A 37 -16.84 8.86 -0.96
C PRO A 37 -17.28 7.62 -1.75
N ASN A 38 -16.37 7.04 -2.53
CA ASN A 38 -16.63 5.91 -3.43
C ASN A 38 -16.46 4.53 -2.75
N LYS A 39 -16.06 4.45 -1.48
CA LYS A 39 -15.97 3.19 -0.73
C LYS A 39 -17.28 2.93 0.04
N PRO A 40 -17.69 1.66 0.26
CA PRO A 40 -18.92 1.33 1.00
C PRO A 40 -18.97 1.98 2.38
N ASN A 41 -17.84 1.95 3.10
CA ASN A 41 -17.64 2.72 4.32
C ASN A 41 -16.83 3.97 3.99
N ARG A 42 -17.52 5.12 3.92
CA ARG A 42 -16.89 6.38 3.48
C ARG A 42 -15.92 6.99 4.49
N TRP A 43 -16.04 6.65 5.77
CA TRP A 43 -15.26 7.22 6.86
C TRP A 43 -14.45 6.14 7.56
N GLY A 44 -13.15 6.34 7.68
CA GLY A 44 -12.29 5.40 8.35
C GLY A 44 -10.81 5.74 8.30
N TYR A 45 -9.98 4.82 8.74
CA TYR A 45 -8.53 4.92 8.56
C TYR A 45 -8.16 4.38 7.17
N LYS A 46 -7.43 5.18 6.40
CA LYS A 46 -6.91 4.77 5.09
C LYS A 46 -5.61 4.01 5.30
N MET A 47 -5.50 2.85 4.67
CA MET A 47 -4.28 2.06 4.57
C MET A 47 -3.95 1.81 3.11
N LEU A 48 -2.67 1.78 2.79
CA LEU A 48 -2.16 1.26 1.52
C LEU A 48 -1.64 -0.13 1.80
N VAL A 49 -1.97 -1.09 0.93
CA VAL A 49 -1.76 -2.51 1.18
C VAL A 49 -1.08 -3.15 -0.01
N LEU A 50 -0.03 -3.94 0.23
CA LEU A 50 0.50 -4.91 -0.71
C LEU A 50 -0.16 -6.26 -0.42
N ALA A 51 -0.87 -6.82 -1.39
CA ALA A 51 -1.58 -8.09 -1.24
C ALA A 51 -1.27 -9.09 -2.37
N GLY A 52 -1.46 -10.38 -2.10
CA GLY A 52 -1.40 -11.45 -3.09
C GLY A 52 -2.53 -11.32 -4.11
N GLY A 53 -2.19 -11.37 -5.39
CA GLY A 53 -3.13 -11.21 -6.49
C GLY A 53 -4.13 -12.35 -6.61
N LYS A 54 -3.81 -13.57 -6.13
CA LYS A 54 -4.73 -14.71 -6.17
C LYS A 54 -5.44 -14.92 -4.84
N THR A 55 -4.73 -14.86 -3.72
CA THR A 55 -5.31 -15.18 -2.41
C THR A 55 -5.90 -13.98 -1.68
N GLY A 56 -5.49 -12.76 -2.04
CA GLY A 56 -5.82 -11.55 -1.28
C GLY A 56 -5.10 -11.44 0.06
N ILE A 57 -4.12 -12.31 0.36
CA ILE A 57 -3.31 -12.23 1.58
C ILE A 57 -2.55 -10.92 1.61
N CYS A 58 -2.65 -10.18 2.72
CA CYS A 58 -1.83 -9.01 2.96
C CYS A 58 -0.38 -9.42 3.24
N TYR A 59 0.58 -8.81 2.55
CA TYR A 59 2.02 -9.02 2.74
C TYR A 59 2.71 -7.81 3.36
N ASP A 60 2.19 -6.62 3.09
CA ASP A 60 2.67 -5.41 3.71
C ASP A 60 1.58 -4.33 3.72
N PHE A 61 1.69 -3.35 4.62
CA PHE A 61 0.78 -2.22 4.66
C PHE A 61 1.40 -0.97 5.28
N ILE A 62 0.88 0.18 4.88
CA ILE A 62 1.22 1.49 5.45
C ILE A 62 -0.07 2.19 5.86
N LEU A 63 -0.11 2.68 7.10
CA LEU A 63 -1.22 3.50 7.61
C LEU A 63 -1.04 4.94 7.16
N TYR A 64 -2.04 5.51 6.50
CA TYR A 64 -2.02 6.91 6.12
C TYR A 64 -2.36 7.81 7.32
N THR A 65 -1.42 8.67 7.70
CA THR A 65 -1.53 9.56 8.86
C THR A 65 -1.88 11.01 8.49
N GLY A 66 -2.02 11.32 7.19
CA GLY A 66 -2.35 12.68 6.71
C GLY A 66 -1.17 13.66 6.67
N LYS A 67 -0.05 13.34 7.33
CA LYS A 67 1.21 14.10 7.28
C LYS A 67 2.37 13.12 7.13
N GLY A 68 3.09 13.23 6.02
CA GLY A 68 4.28 12.43 5.74
C GLY A 68 5.52 13.31 5.63
N GLU A 69 6.67 12.65 5.58
CA GLU A 69 7.93 13.28 5.20
C GLU A 69 7.86 13.84 3.77
N SER A 70 8.77 14.75 3.43
CA SER A 70 8.86 15.31 2.09
C SER A 70 9.15 14.20 1.08
N PRO A 71 8.22 13.90 0.15
CA PRO A 71 8.40 12.80 -0.78
C PRO A 71 9.54 13.10 -1.77
N GLN A 72 10.34 12.10 -2.10
CA GLN A 72 11.43 12.19 -3.07
C GLN A 72 10.90 12.22 -4.50
N TYR A 73 9.95 11.33 -4.83
CA TYR A 73 9.37 11.22 -6.18
C TYR A 73 7.88 11.53 -6.23
N GLY A 74 7.30 11.84 -5.08
CA GLY A 74 5.87 12.10 -4.90
C GLY A 74 5.22 10.99 -4.09
N PHE A 75 4.22 11.37 -3.30
CA PHE A 75 3.58 10.53 -2.28
C PHE A 75 3.21 9.13 -2.79
N CYS A 76 2.54 9.03 -3.94
CA CYS A 76 2.11 7.74 -4.48
C CYS A 76 3.29 6.86 -4.90
N THR A 77 4.33 7.45 -5.49
CA THR A 77 5.49 6.69 -5.99
C THR A 77 6.29 6.13 -4.82
N ASP A 78 6.60 6.98 -3.84
CA ASP A 78 7.44 6.59 -2.70
C ASP A 78 6.75 5.51 -1.85
N ILE A 79 5.43 5.60 -1.66
CA ILE A 79 4.69 4.58 -0.91
C ILE A 79 4.65 3.23 -1.61
N VAL A 80 4.46 3.20 -2.93
CA VAL A 80 4.50 1.92 -3.65
C VAL A 80 5.89 1.31 -3.56
N LEU A 81 6.94 2.12 -3.64
CA LEU A 81 8.32 1.66 -3.48
C LEU A 81 8.60 1.13 -2.06
N ASP A 82 8.13 1.81 -1.00
CA ASP A 82 8.22 1.34 0.40
C ASP A 82 7.50 -0.02 0.57
N LEU A 83 6.25 -0.12 0.11
CA LEU A 83 5.51 -1.39 0.16
C LEU A 83 6.22 -2.52 -0.61
N CYS A 84 6.91 -2.19 -1.69
CA CYS A 84 7.60 -3.16 -2.54
C CYS A 84 9.06 -3.43 -2.11
N GLU A 85 9.58 -2.76 -1.07
CA GLU A 85 10.97 -2.92 -0.62
C GLU A 85 11.31 -4.38 -0.28
N THR A 86 10.34 -5.09 0.30
CA THR A 86 10.50 -6.51 0.70
C THR A 86 10.15 -7.50 -0.40
N VAL A 87 9.86 -7.04 -1.63
CA VAL A 87 9.63 -7.89 -2.80
C VAL A 87 10.98 -8.21 -3.46
N SER A 88 11.28 -9.50 -3.60
CA SER A 88 12.57 -9.92 -4.18
C SER A 88 12.66 -9.51 -5.65
N ARG A 89 13.67 -8.68 -5.97
CA ARG A 89 14.06 -8.30 -7.34
C ARG A 89 14.71 -9.43 -8.13
N LEU A 90 15.11 -10.52 -7.47
CA LEU A 90 15.69 -11.69 -8.13
C LEU A 90 14.63 -12.64 -8.70
N MET A 91 13.35 -12.40 -8.39
CA MET A 91 12.21 -13.21 -8.80
C MET A 91 11.30 -12.41 -9.72
N ASN A 92 10.58 -13.11 -10.61
CA ASN A 92 9.69 -12.50 -11.60
C ASN A 92 8.31 -12.12 -11.02
N HIS A 93 8.31 -11.35 -9.93
CA HIS A 93 7.08 -10.80 -9.35
C HIS A 93 6.44 -9.78 -10.30
N LYS A 94 5.11 -9.80 -10.36
CA LYS A 94 4.31 -8.86 -11.16
C LYS A 94 3.47 -8.04 -10.20
N ILE A 95 3.76 -6.73 -10.15
CA ILE A 95 3.08 -5.79 -9.27
C ILE A 95 2.03 -5.04 -10.08
N TYR A 96 0.78 -5.12 -9.64
CA TYR A 96 -0.37 -4.43 -10.21
C TYR A 96 -0.78 -3.28 -9.30
N PHE A 97 -1.15 -2.15 -9.89
CA PHE A 97 -1.70 -1.00 -9.19
C PHE A 97 -2.55 -0.21 -10.19
N ASP A 98 -3.44 0.63 -9.67
CA ASP A 98 -4.36 1.41 -10.49
C ASP A 98 -3.72 2.69 -11.06
N ASN A 99 -4.56 3.50 -11.73
CA ASN A 99 -4.14 4.76 -12.31
C ASN A 99 -3.72 5.81 -11.28
N TYR A 100 -4.19 5.72 -10.03
CA TYR A 100 -3.81 6.64 -8.96
C TYR A 100 -2.32 6.51 -8.59
N PHE A 101 -1.75 5.31 -8.74
CA PHE A 101 -0.33 5.05 -8.50
C PHE A 101 0.55 5.12 -9.77
N THR A 102 -0.05 5.11 -10.96
CA THR A 102 0.68 4.96 -12.22
C THR A 102 1.43 6.25 -12.60
N THR A 103 2.72 6.32 -12.28
CA THR A 103 3.63 7.39 -12.69
C THR A 103 4.79 6.85 -13.54
N ILE A 104 5.35 7.66 -14.45
CA ILE A 104 6.53 7.28 -15.25
C ILE A 104 7.71 6.94 -14.33
N ARG A 105 7.86 7.70 -13.24
CA ARG A 105 8.96 7.48 -12.29
C ARG A 105 8.85 6.11 -11.62
N LEU A 106 7.65 5.71 -11.19
CA LEU A 106 7.41 4.40 -10.59
C LEU A 106 7.75 3.26 -11.56
N GLN A 107 7.42 3.40 -12.85
CA GLN A 107 7.73 2.39 -13.87
C GLN A 107 9.24 2.23 -14.11
N VAL A 108 10.06 3.25 -13.85
CA VAL A 108 11.52 3.15 -13.97
C VAL A 108 12.13 2.45 -12.77
N GLU A 109 11.62 2.72 -11.56
CA GLU A 109 12.16 2.20 -10.31
C GLU A 109 11.77 0.73 -10.02
N LEU A 110 10.68 0.24 -10.63
CA LEU A 110 10.20 -1.14 -10.50
C LEU A 110 10.70 -2.10 -11.60
N LYS A 111 11.62 -1.65 -12.46
CA LYS A 111 12.23 -2.48 -13.50
C LYS A 111 13.17 -3.55 -12.96
#